data_AF-B1BZD9-F1
#
_entry.id   AF-B1BZD9-F1
#
_cell.length_a   1.000
_cell.length_b   1.000
_cell.length_c   1.000
_cell.angle_alpha   90.00
_cell.angle_beta   90.00
_cell.angle_gamma   90.00
#
_symmetry.space_group_name_H-M   'P 1'
#
loop_
_entity.id
_entity.type
_entity.pdbx_description
1 polymer ?
#
loop_
_entity_poly.entity_id
_entity_poly.type
_entity_poly.pdbx_seq_one_letter_code
_entity_poly.pdbx_strand_id
1 'polypeptide(L)' 'MSYQIIKTLVYVISVMLSMWGLSCFNFDNVIRKTKLREFYLFFLIASLVLGYLLGSFILEFTSIHF' A
#
# COMPACT_ATOMS: atom_id res chain seq x y z
N MET A 1 12.11 -17.94 12.89
CA MET A 1 11.18 -18.36 11.82
C MET A 1 9.80 -17.68 11.95
N SER A 2 9.10 -17.80 13.08
CA SER A 2 7.74 -17.24 13.26
C SER A 2 7.62 -15.72 13.05
N TYR A 3 8.60 -14.94 13.55
CA TYR A 3 8.58 -13.46 13.43
C TYR A 3 8.62 -12.93 12.00
N GLN A 4 9.38 -13.58 11.12
CA GLN A 4 9.45 -13.21 9.70
C GLN A 4 8.07 -13.39 9.03
N ILE A 5 7.33 -14.43 9.42
CA ILE A 5 6.00 -14.73 8.90
C ILE A 5 5.00 -13.66 9.35
N ILE A 6 5.05 -13.24 10.62
CA ILE A 6 4.20 -12.17 11.16
C ILE A 6 4.49 -10.85 10.43
N LYS A 7 5.77 -10.53 10.21
CA LYS A 7 6.20 -9.32 9.50
C LYS A 7 5.63 -9.29 8.07
N THR A 8 5.78 -10.38 7.33
CA THR A 8 5.23 -10.53 5.97
C THR A 8 3.70 -10.41 5.96
N LEU A 9 3.02 -11.00 6.94
CA LEU A 9 1.56 -10.97 7.02
C LEU A 9 1.05 -9.54 7.27
N VAL A 10 1.69 -8.78 8.16
CA VAL A 10 1.37 -7.36 8.39
C VAL A 10 1.58 -6.52 7.12
N TYR A 11 2.67 -6.75 6.39
CA TYR A 11 2.89 -6.05 5.12
C TYR A 11 1.81 -6.37 4.07
N VAL A 12 1.43 -7.65 3.93
CA VAL A 12 0.38 -8.06 2.99
C VAL A 12 -0.95 -7.38 3.32
N ILE A 13 -1.36 -7.39 4.59
CA ILE A 13 -2.58 -6.71 5.04
C ILE A 13 -2.52 -5.20 4.78
N SER A 14 -1.37 -4.58 5.09
CA SER A 14 -1.17 -3.14 4.90
C SER A 14 -1.23 -2.71 3.43
N VAL A 15 -0.67 -3.51 2.52
CA VAL A 15 -0.77 -3.29 1.07
C VAL A 15 -2.21 -3.42 0.58
N MET A 16 -2.96 -4.42 1.08
CA MET A 16 -4.39 -4.57 0.74
C MET A 16 -5.22 -3.39 1.22
N LEU A 17 -5.00 -2.90 2.45
CA LEU A 17 -5.65 -1.69 2.97
C LEU A 17 -5.30 -0.45 2.13
N SER A 18 -4.03 -0.32 1.74
CA SER A 18 -3.57 0.81 0.93
C SER A 18 -4.21 0.80 -0.46
N MET A 19 -4.32 -0.37 -1.10
CA MET A 19 -5.05 -0.53 -2.36
C MET A 19 -6.51 -0.11 -2.21
N TRP A 20 -7.15 -0.50 -1.11
CA TRP A 20 -8.56 -0.17 -0.86
C TRP A 20 -8.77 1.32 -0.58
N GLY A 21 -7.89 1.94 0.21
CA GLY A 21 -7.90 3.38 0.48
C GLY A 21 -7.64 4.21 -0.78
N LEU A 22 -6.70 3.77 -1.62
CA LEU A 22 -6.42 4.41 -2.90
C LEU A 22 -7.59 4.26 -3.87
N SER A 23 -8.31 3.13 -3.86
CA SER A 23 -9.51 2.91 -4.67
C SER A 23 -10.69 3.83 -4.31
N CYS A 24 -10.67 4.49 -3.14
CA CYS A 24 -11.68 5.47 -2.75
C CYS A 24 -11.54 6.79 -3.52
N PHE A 25 -10.35 7.07 -4.07
CA PHE A 25 -10.17 8.20 -4.96
C PHE A 25 -10.83 7.90 -6.30
N ASN A 26 -11.84 8.69 -6.65
CA ASN A 26 -12.54 8.58 -7.93
C ASN A 26 -11.65 9.12 -9.07
N PHE A 27 -10.70 8.31 -9.51
CA PHE A 27 -9.73 8.67 -10.55
C PHE A 27 -10.36 8.98 -11.91
N ASP A 28 -11.60 8.52 -12.12
CA ASP A 28 -12.38 8.81 -13.34
C ASP A 28 -12.64 10.32 -13.51
N ASN A 29 -12.77 11.06 -12.40
CA ASN A 29 -13.04 12.49 -12.42
C ASN A 29 -11.77 13.37 -12.43
N VAL A 30 -10.60 12.79 -12.16
CA VAL A 30 -9.31 13.51 -12.02
C VAL A 30 -8.41 13.34 -13.24
N ILE A 31 -8.55 12.27 -14.03
CA ILE A 31 -7.59 11.94 -15.10
C ILE A 31 -8.21 12.02 -16.50
N ARG A 32 -7.60 12.86 -17.36
CA ARG A 32 -7.82 12.87 -18.81
C ARG A 32 -7.52 11.48 -19.40
N LYS A 33 -8.48 10.89 -20.10
CA LYS A 33 -8.48 9.54 -20.72
C LYS A 33 -7.23 9.16 -21.55
N THR A 34 -6.39 10.12 -21.95
CA THR A 34 -5.21 9.90 -22.81
C THR A 34 -4.03 9.23 -22.10
N LYS A 35 -3.92 9.27 -20.76
CA LYS A 35 -2.74 8.82 -20.01
C LYS A 35 -3.01 7.69 -19.00
N LEU A 36 -4.05 6.88 -19.25
CA LEU A 36 -4.51 5.82 -18.33
C LEU A 36 -3.43 4.80 -17.94
N ARG A 37 -2.51 4.44 -18.85
CA ARG A 37 -1.43 3.48 -18.58
C ARG A 37 -0.38 4.00 -17.59
N GLU A 38 0.10 5.22 -17.79
CA GLU A 38 1.08 5.86 -16.88
C GLU A 38 0.46 6.10 -15.50
N PHE A 39 -0.84 6.42 -15.47
CA PHE A 39 -1.57 6.61 -14.23
C PHE A 39 -1.72 5.29 -13.43
N TYR A 40 -2.05 4.18 -14.09
CA TYR A 40 -2.16 2.88 -13.41
C TYR A 40 -0.82 2.41 -12.84
N LEU A 41 0.28 2.67 -13.55
CA LEU A 41 1.64 2.36 -13.09
C LEU A 41 2.01 3.22 -11.86
N PHE A 42 1.71 4.51 -11.90
CA PHE A 42 1.90 5.41 -10.76
C PHE A 42 1.03 4.99 -9.56
N PHE A 43 -0.23 4.63 -9.79
CA PHE A 43 -1.15 4.15 -8.78
C PHE A 43 -0.63 2.89 -8.07
N LEU A 44 -0.12 1.93 -8.84
CA LEU A 44 0.45 0.69 -8.30
C LEU A 44 1.69 0.97 -7.44
N ILE A 45 2.60 1.82 -7.94
CA ILE A 45 3.79 2.24 -7.18
C ILE A 45 3.40 2.98 -5.90
N ALA A 46 2.45 3.92 -5.98
CA ALA A 46 1.96 4.68 -4.83
C ALA A 46 1.32 3.77 -3.78
N SER A 47 0.52 2.80 -4.20
CA SER A 47 -0.09 1.81 -3.29
C SER A 47 0.96 0.93 -2.60
N LEU A 48 2.03 0.54 -3.30
CA LEU A 48 3.13 -0.23 -2.70
C LEU A 48 3.90 0.59 -1.67
N VAL A 49 4.22 1.85 -2.00
CA VAL A 49 4.94 2.77 -1.09
C VAL A 49 4.10 3.03 0.16
N LEU A 50 2.81 3.32 0.00
CA LEU A 50 1.88 3.56 1.11
C LEU A 50 1.68 2.31 1.97
N GLY A 51 1.52 1.14 1.35
CA GLY A 51 1.39 -0.13 2.06
C GLY A 51 2.63 -0.48 2.86
N TYR A 52 3.82 -0.22 2.31
CA TYR A 52 5.08 -0.37 3.03
C TYR A 52 5.20 0.61 4.20
N LEU A 53 4.83 1.88 4.00
CA LEU A 53 4.89 2.90 5.05
C LEU A 53 3.96 2.57 6.22
N LEU A 54 2.70 2.22 5.92
CA LEU A 54 1.72 1.78 6.92
C LEU A 54 2.15 0.48 7.61
N GLY A 55 2.73 -0.46 6.85
CA GLY A 55 3.18 -1.74 7.39
C GLY A 55 4.35 -1.55 8.35
N SER A 56 5.31 -0.72 7.94
CA SER A 56 6.45 -0.32 8.78
C SER A 56 5.97 0.41 10.03
N PHE A 57 5.02 1.34 9.91
CA PHE A 57 4.42 2.05 11.03
C PHE A 57 3.76 1.10 12.04
N ILE A 58 2.95 0.14 11.57
CA ILE A 58 2.29 -0.84 12.43
C ILE A 58 3.32 -1.73 13.14
N LEU A 59 4.37 -2.15 12.44
CA LEU A 59 5.44 -2.98 13.02
C LEU A 59 6.24 -2.23 14.10
N GLU A 60 6.53 -0.95 13.85
CA GLU A 60 7.22 -0.07 14.78
C GLU A 60 6.36 0.20 16.03
N PHE A 61 5.06 0.48 15.85
CA PHE A 61 4.13 0.72 16.95
C PHE A 61 3.80 -0.55 17.75
N THR A 62 3.78 -1.72 17.11
CA THR A 62 3.57 -3.02 17.76
C THR A 62 4.82 -3.48 18.52
N SER A 63 5.89 -2.67 18.54
CA SER A 63 7.13 -2.96 19.24
C SER A 63 7.79 -4.27 18.78
N ILE A 64 7.60 -4.65 17.51
CA ILE A 64 8.43 -5.69 16.88
C ILE A 64 9.75 -5.02 16.44
N HIS A 65 10.43 -4.44 17.43
CA HIS A 65 11.76 -3.87 17.33
C HIS A 65 12.75 -4.98 17.62
N PHE A 66 13.21 -5.69 16.59
CA PHE A 66 14.55 -6.29 16.52
C PHE A 66 14.95 -6.46 15.04
#